data_AF-A0A5D3YS76-F1
#
_entry.id   AF-A0A5D3YS76-F1
#
_cell.length_a   1.000
_cell.length_b   1.000
_cell.length_c   1.000
_cell.angle_alpha   90.00
_cell.angle_beta   90.00
_cell.angle_gamma   90.00
#
_symmetry.space_group_name_H-M   'P 1'
#
loop_
_entity.id
_entity.type
_entity.pdbx_description
1 polymer ?
#
loop_
_entity_poly.entity_id
_entity_poly.type
_entity_poly.pdbx_seq_one_letter_code
_entity_poly.pdbx_strand_id
1 'polypeptide(L)'
;MEDVEALWKTALDKEVLEYRPEEGLVDIHIVFGKEQQRTKKEKQLSQRVQRLKKQILTRKENLERLRKTYEKRKRDFDKNRNAYLVAIKSFNTQIEQWNKQRGGIPPGKKKEVKQMERDIKRLERKVKRKRQNTEMMRKRVNNKLEQVNRLVKKQKNTIDEYKKRFSEARKFNQGQFIAKKDELRINIYQYRNRAELKTVLAHEAGHAMGIRHVDNPKALMNDMLDEQDIFNLKLTQDDVSALAKQCDQ
;
A
#
# COMPACT_ATOMS: atom_id res chain seq x y z
N MET A 1 6.75 -30.93 -11.52
CA MET A 1 7.18 -31.34 -12.85
C MET A 1 6.04 -31.97 -13.64
N GLU A 2 5.11 -32.67 -12.97
CA GLU A 2 3.86 -33.16 -13.56
C GLU A 2 3.17 -32.19 -14.54
N ASP A 3 2.97 -30.91 -14.15
CA ASP A 3 2.38 -29.89 -15.03
C ASP A 3 3.20 -29.63 -16.32
N VAL A 4 4.53 -29.76 -16.25
CA VAL A 4 5.47 -29.57 -17.36
C VAL A 4 5.52 -30.80 -18.25
N GLU A 5 5.51 -32.00 -17.65
CA GLU A 5 5.41 -33.28 -18.36
C GLU A 5 4.12 -33.35 -19.18
N ALA A 6 2.99 -33.03 -18.54
CA ALA A 6 1.70 -33.00 -19.19
C ALA A 6 1.69 -32.01 -20.37
N LEU A 7 2.30 -30.82 -20.21
CA LEU A 7 2.39 -29.84 -21.29
C LEU A 7 3.14 -30.41 -22.51
N TRP A 8 4.32 -30.98 -22.30
CA TRP A 8 5.12 -31.53 -23.40
C TRP A 8 4.54 -32.82 -24.00
N LYS A 9 3.84 -33.62 -23.22
CA LYS A 9 3.09 -34.79 -23.71
C LYS A 9 2.04 -34.40 -24.76
N THR A 10 1.38 -33.25 -24.60
CA THR A 10 0.38 -32.79 -25.59
C THR A 10 0.97 -32.43 -26.96
N ALA A 11 2.29 -32.25 -27.08
CA ALA A 11 2.91 -31.85 -28.34
C ALA A 11 2.86 -32.98 -29.40
N LEU A 12 3.19 -34.20 -28.99
CA LEU A 12 3.36 -35.35 -29.89
C LEU A 12 2.54 -36.59 -29.46
N ASP A 13 1.71 -36.46 -28.42
CA ASP A 13 1.02 -37.57 -27.75
C ASP A 13 1.99 -38.71 -27.34
N LYS A 14 3.20 -38.30 -26.91
CA LYS A 14 4.29 -39.18 -26.50
C LYS A 14 4.85 -38.72 -25.17
N GLU A 15 5.32 -39.68 -24.37
CA GLU A 15 6.04 -39.39 -23.13
C GLU A 15 7.48 -39.02 -23.45
N VAL A 16 7.73 -37.71 -23.57
CA VAL A 16 9.04 -37.13 -23.90
C VAL A 16 9.80 -36.62 -22.67
N LEU A 17 9.12 -36.52 -21.53
CA LEU A 17 9.67 -36.07 -20.26
C LEU A 17 9.03 -36.88 -19.13
N GLU A 18 9.84 -37.29 -18.16
CA GLU A 18 9.40 -37.98 -16.95
C GLU A 18 10.18 -37.43 -15.75
N TYR A 19 9.47 -37.07 -14.68
CA TYR A 19 10.13 -36.64 -13.45
C TYR A 19 10.51 -37.81 -12.57
N ARG A 20 11.82 -38.00 -12.38
CA ARG A 20 12.40 -39.01 -11.50
C ARG A 20 13.22 -38.33 -10.40
N PRO A 21 12.76 -38.33 -9.14
CA PRO A 21 13.41 -37.57 -8.07
C PRO A 21 14.78 -38.12 -7.61
N GLU A 22 15.07 -39.40 -7.83
CA GLU A 22 16.30 -40.05 -7.35
C GLU A 22 17.21 -40.56 -8.49
N GLU A 23 16.64 -40.79 -9.69
CA GLU A 23 17.33 -41.41 -10.84
C GLU A 23 17.19 -40.57 -12.13
N GLY A 24 16.93 -39.27 -12.00
CA GLY A 24 16.78 -38.37 -13.14
C GLY A 24 18.11 -38.16 -13.88
N LEU A 25 18.06 -38.07 -15.21
CA LEU A 25 19.22 -37.72 -16.04
C LEU A 25 19.60 -36.23 -15.95
N VAL A 26 18.62 -35.38 -15.65
CA VAL A 26 18.78 -33.92 -15.60
C VAL A 26 18.41 -33.40 -14.22
N ASP A 27 19.39 -32.83 -13.51
CA ASP A 27 19.17 -32.25 -12.18
C ASP A 27 18.44 -30.92 -12.26
N ILE A 28 17.54 -30.64 -11.31
CA ILE A 28 16.84 -29.35 -11.23
C ILE A 28 17.26 -28.62 -9.96
N HIS A 29 17.91 -27.47 -10.13
CA HIS A 29 18.34 -26.61 -9.03
C HIS A 29 17.54 -25.31 -8.98
N ILE A 30 16.87 -25.06 -7.86
CA ILE A 30 16.27 -23.76 -7.57
C ILE A 30 17.31 -22.89 -6.85
N VAL A 31 17.97 -22.02 -7.60
CA VAL A 31 19.10 -21.22 -7.11
C VAL A 31 18.62 -19.90 -6.53
N PHE A 32 18.77 -19.71 -5.22
CA PHE A 32 18.47 -18.42 -4.58
C PHE A 32 19.59 -17.39 -4.82
N GLY A 33 19.64 -16.85 -6.04
CA GLY A 33 20.65 -15.89 -6.49
C GLY A 33 20.27 -14.42 -6.34
N LYS A 34 21.08 -13.55 -6.96
CA LYS A 34 20.86 -12.09 -6.99
C LYS A 34 19.48 -11.72 -7.56
N GLU A 35 19.02 -12.44 -8.59
CA GLU A 35 17.76 -12.14 -9.27
C GLU A 35 16.51 -12.53 -8.45
N GLN A 36 16.52 -13.70 -7.78
CA GLN A 36 15.46 -14.05 -6.82
C GLN A 36 15.45 -13.11 -5.61
N GLN A 37 16.63 -12.72 -5.10
CA GLN A 37 16.72 -11.74 -4.01
C GLN A 37 16.17 -10.36 -4.43
N ARG A 38 16.44 -9.93 -5.66
CA ARG A 38 15.90 -8.70 -6.26
C ARG A 38 14.37 -8.74 -6.34
N THR A 39 13.81 -9.82 -6.88
CA THR A 39 12.36 -10.06 -6.97
C THR A 39 11.69 -9.98 -5.59
N LYS A 40 12.30 -10.61 -4.56
CA LYS A 40 11.80 -10.54 -3.18
C LYS A 40 11.83 -9.12 -2.61
N LYS A 41 12.93 -8.38 -2.83
CA LYS A 41 13.08 -6.98 -2.37
C LYS A 41 12.07 -6.07 -3.04
N GLU A 42 11.83 -6.25 -4.34
CA GLU A 42 10.82 -5.50 -5.08
C GLU A 42 9.41 -5.71 -4.51
N LYS A 43 9.02 -6.99 -4.34
CA LYS A 43 7.73 -7.37 -3.74
C LYS A 43 7.56 -6.77 -2.34
N GLN A 44 8.60 -6.83 -1.51
CA GLN A 44 8.58 -6.26 -0.15
C GLN A 44 8.37 -4.74 -0.16
N LEU A 45 9.06 -4.02 -1.05
CA LEU A 45 8.91 -2.56 -1.18
C LEU A 45 7.53 -2.18 -1.72
N SER A 46 7.04 -2.87 -2.76
CA SER A 46 5.69 -2.67 -3.29
C SER A 46 4.62 -2.88 -2.21
N GLN A 47 4.70 -3.98 -1.45
CA GLN A 47 3.80 -4.25 -0.33
C GLN A 47 3.89 -3.19 0.78
N ARG A 48 5.09 -2.67 1.05
CA ARG A 48 5.29 -1.57 2.01
C ARG A 48 4.60 -0.29 1.54
N VAL A 49 4.70 0.06 0.25
CA VAL A 49 3.99 1.21 -0.34
C VAL A 49 2.48 1.05 -0.16
N GLN A 50 1.92 -0.13 -0.46
CA GLN A 50 0.48 -0.39 -0.31
C GLN A 50 0.02 -0.33 1.15
N ARG A 51 0.80 -0.89 2.09
CA ARG A 51 0.49 -0.79 3.53
C ARG A 51 0.49 0.67 4.00
N LEU A 52 1.47 1.47 3.59
CA LEU A 52 1.52 2.90 3.92
C LEU A 52 0.32 3.65 3.33
N LYS A 53 -0.09 3.34 2.09
CA LYS A 53 -1.30 3.91 1.46
C LYS A 53 -2.54 3.67 2.31
N LYS A 54 -2.79 2.42 2.71
CA LYS A 54 -3.91 2.03 3.58
C LYS A 54 -3.87 2.76 4.92
N GLN A 55 -2.70 2.80 5.57
CA GLN A 55 -2.53 3.51 6.84
C GLN A 55 -2.81 5.01 6.71
N ILE A 56 -2.33 5.67 5.66
CA ILE A 56 -2.59 7.10 5.41
C ILE A 56 -4.08 7.35 5.26
N LEU A 57 -4.79 6.53 4.48
CA LEU A 57 -6.23 6.67 4.26
C LEU A 57 -7.01 6.65 5.58
N THR A 58 -6.83 5.60 6.38
CA THR A 58 -7.49 5.47 7.69
C THR A 58 -7.13 6.61 8.65
N ARG A 59 -5.89 7.10 8.61
CA ARG A 59 -5.45 8.20 9.48
C ARG A 59 -6.02 9.55 9.02
N LYS A 60 -6.20 9.77 7.72
CA LYS A 60 -6.89 10.95 7.16
C LYS A 60 -8.36 10.99 7.56
N GLU A 61 -9.07 9.87 7.47
CA GLU A 61 -10.48 9.78 7.91
C GLU A 61 -10.64 10.14 9.39
N ASN A 62 -9.74 9.64 10.25
CA ASN A 62 -9.73 9.99 11.67
C ASN A 62 -9.41 11.46 11.92
N LEU A 63 -8.47 12.04 11.15
CA LEU A 63 -8.17 13.46 11.21
C LEU A 63 -9.39 14.32 10.84
N GLU A 64 -10.13 13.94 9.80
CA GLU A 64 -11.35 14.66 9.39
C GLU A 64 -12.45 14.60 10.45
N ARG A 65 -12.63 13.44 11.12
CA ARG A 65 -13.54 13.34 12.27
C ARG A 65 -13.14 14.26 13.42
N LEU A 66 -11.85 14.36 13.72
CA LEU A 66 -11.33 15.27 14.74
C LEU A 66 -11.51 16.74 14.35
N ARG A 67 -11.27 17.10 13.09
CA ARG A 67 -11.49 18.45 12.55
C ARG A 67 -12.95 18.87 12.69
N LYS A 68 -13.90 18.02 12.29
CA LYS A 68 -15.34 18.27 12.48
C LYS A 68 -15.70 18.51 13.96
N THR A 69 -15.12 17.72 14.86
CA THR A 69 -15.32 17.87 16.31
C THR A 69 -14.74 19.19 16.84
N TYR A 70 -13.53 19.54 16.39
CA TYR A 70 -12.88 20.81 16.72
C TYR A 70 -13.73 22.00 16.28
N GLU A 71 -14.20 22.01 15.03
CA GLU A 71 -15.03 23.09 14.50
C GLU A 71 -16.35 23.22 15.27
N LYS A 72 -16.99 22.11 15.66
CA LYS A 72 -18.18 22.14 16.52
C LYS A 72 -17.87 22.79 17.88
N ARG A 73 -16.74 22.45 18.51
CA ARG A 73 -16.33 23.01 19.81
C ARG A 73 -15.96 24.49 19.70
N LYS A 74 -15.32 24.89 18.59
CA LYS A 74 -14.99 26.29 18.31
C LYS A 74 -16.25 27.13 18.21
N ARG A 75 -17.23 26.73 17.39
CA ARG A 75 -18.54 27.42 17.29
C ARG A 75 -19.26 27.54 18.63
N ASP A 76 -19.26 26.46 19.42
CA ASP A 76 -19.88 26.46 20.74
C ASP A 76 -19.12 27.36 21.74
N PHE A 77 -17.78 27.39 21.71
CA PHE A 77 -16.99 28.37 22.46
C PHE A 77 -17.36 29.80 22.07
N ASP A 78 -17.38 30.12 20.77
CA ASP A 78 -17.68 31.47 20.26
C ASP A 78 -19.09 31.91 20.66
N LYS A 79 -20.09 31.02 20.57
CA LYS A 79 -21.47 31.29 21.03
C LYS A 79 -21.51 31.66 22.51
N ASN A 80 -20.80 30.92 23.38
CA ASN A 80 -20.81 31.21 24.82
C ASN A 80 -20.00 32.45 25.16
N ARG A 81 -18.92 32.73 24.41
CA ARG A 81 -18.15 33.97 24.54
C ARG A 81 -19.03 35.17 24.19
N ASN A 82 -19.80 35.11 23.10
CA ASN A 82 -20.71 36.18 22.72
C ASN A 82 -21.81 36.38 23.76
N ALA A 83 -22.41 35.31 24.28
CA ALA A 83 -23.41 35.41 25.35
C ALA A 83 -22.84 36.07 26.62
N TYR A 84 -21.60 35.75 26.99
CA TYR A 84 -20.90 36.39 28.11
C TYR A 84 -20.67 37.89 27.87
N LEU A 85 -20.19 38.27 26.68
CA LEU A 85 -19.96 39.68 26.32
C LEU A 85 -21.27 40.49 26.32
N VAL A 86 -22.35 39.91 25.79
CA VAL A 86 -23.68 40.53 25.82
C VAL A 86 -24.18 40.71 27.25
N ALA A 87 -23.99 39.71 28.12
CA ALA A 87 -24.40 39.80 29.53
C ALA A 87 -23.65 40.91 30.29
N ILE A 88 -22.33 41.01 30.10
CA ILE A 88 -21.53 42.11 30.67
C ILE A 88 -22.01 43.47 30.15
N LYS A 89 -22.20 43.59 28.83
CA LYS A 89 -22.65 44.86 28.23
C LYS A 89 -24.00 45.28 28.79
N SER A 90 -24.97 44.36 28.85
CA SER A 90 -26.30 44.63 29.39
C SER A 90 -26.23 45.04 30.87
N PHE A 91 -25.44 44.34 31.67
CA PHE A 91 -25.24 44.67 33.08
C PHE A 91 -24.65 46.07 33.26
N ASN A 92 -23.57 46.40 32.55
CA ASN A 92 -22.94 47.71 32.64
C ASN A 92 -23.90 48.84 32.21
N THR A 93 -24.64 48.65 31.10
CA THR A 93 -25.64 49.62 30.64
C THR A 93 -26.74 49.84 31.68
N GLN A 94 -27.22 48.79 32.35
CA GLN A 94 -28.24 48.92 33.41
C GLN A 94 -27.70 49.68 34.63
N ILE A 95 -26.48 49.37 35.07
CA ILE A 95 -25.84 50.08 36.19
C ILE A 95 -25.64 51.57 35.85
N GLU A 96 -25.19 51.88 34.64
CA GLU A 96 -25.06 53.27 34.17
C GLU A 96 -26.40 54.01 34.13
N GLN A 97 -27.47 53.35 33.67
CA GLN A 97 -28.81 53.94 33.65
C GLN A 97 -29.30 54.28 35.06
N TRP A 98 -29.13 53.38 36.03
CA TRP A 98 -29.52 53.66 37.41
C TRP A 98 -28.68 54.76 38.06
N ASN A 99 -27.37 54.78 37.79
CA ASN A 99 -26.49 55.86 38.28
C ASN A 99 -26.93 57.22 37.73
N LYS A 100 -27.28 57.30 36.44
CA LYS A 100 -27.75 58.54 35.80
C LYS A 100 -29.13 58.99 36.28
N GLN A 101 -30.07 58.06 36.46
CA GLN A 101 -31.47 58.40 36.76
C GLN A 101 -31.75 58.59 38.26
N ARG A 102 -31.03 57.89 39.14
CA ARG A 102 -31.37 57.77 40.57
C ARG A 102 -30.17 57.93 41.51
N GLY A 103 -29.01 58.31 40.98
CA GLY A 103 -27.78 58.45 41.77
C GLY A 103 -27.22 57.12 42.30
N GLY A 104 -27.73 55.98 41.85
CA GLY A 104 -27.30 54.65 42.30
C GLY A 104 -28.32 53.54 42.08
N ILE A 105 -27.95 52.33 42.49
CA ILE A 105 -28.79 51.12 42.38
C ILE A 105 -30.01 51.23 43.30
N PRO A 106 -31.26 51.11 42.80
CA PRO A 106 -32.46 51.14 43.64
C PRO A 106 -32.47 50.03 44.71
N PRO A 107 -32.92 50.30 45.95
CA PRO A 107 -32.95 49.29 47.02
C PRO A 107 -33.68 47.98 46.63
N GLY A 108 -34.82 48.09 45.94
CA GLY A 108 -35.59 46.94 45.46
C GLY A 108 -34.94 46.13 44.34
N LYS A 109 -33.88 46.66 43.71
CA LYS A 109 -33.17 46.02 42.58
C LYS A 109 -31.87 45.30 43.00
N LYS A 110 -31.45 45.41 44.27
CA LYS A 110 -30.23 44.76 44.78
C LYS A 110 -30.20 43.24 44.57
N LYS A 111 -31.34 42.55 44.69
CA LYS A 111 -31.44 41.10 44.46
C LYS A 111 -31.22 40.74 42.99
N GLU A 112 -31.74 41.55 42.08
CA GLU A 112 -31.60 41.39 40.64
C GLU A 112 -30.14 41.56 40.21
N VAL A 113 -29.45 42.60 40.71
CA VAL A 113 -28.01 42.81 40.49
C VAL A 113 -27.18 41.61 40.93
N LYS A 114 -27.40 41.12 42.15
CA LYS A 114 -26.71 39.93 42.66
C LYS A 114 -26.96 38.70 41.78
N GLN A 115 -28.14 38.56 41.20
CA GLN A 115 -28.46 37.47 40.29
C GLN A 115 -27.71 37.60 38.96
N MET A 116 -27.68 38.79 38.36
CA MET A 116 -26.92 39.06 37.13
C MET A 116 -25.42 38.80 37.31
N GLU A 117 -24.83 39.24 38.44
CA GLU A 117 -23.43 38.96 38.76
C GLU A 117 -23.14 37.45 38.85
N ARG A 118 -24.05 36.67 39.46
CA ARG A 118 -23.92 35.20 39.53
C ARG A 118 -24.01 34.57 38.15
N ASP A 119 -24.91 35.05 37.30
CA ASP A 119 -25.09 34.54 35.94
C ASP A 119 -23.89 34.86 35.05
N ILE A 120 -23.32 36.08 35.15
CA ILE A 120 -22.09 36.48 34.48
C ILE A 120 -20.92 35.61 34.93
N LYS A 121 -20.73 35.40 36.25
CA LYS A 121 -19.69 34.49 36.78
C LYS A 121 -19.87 33.05 36.29
N ARG A 122 -21.11 32.56 36.14
CA ARG A 122 -21.39 31.24 35.56
C ARG A 122 -20.99 31.17 34.09
N LEU A 123 -21.33 32.19 33.30
CA LEU A 123 -20.95 32.30 31.90
C LEU A 123 -19.42 32.38 31.73
N GLU A 124 -18.74 33.17 32.55
CA GLU A 124 -17.28 33.29 32.54
C GLU A 124 -16.61 31.92 32.74
N ARG A 125 -17.00 31.18 33.78
CA ARG A 125 -16.50 29.82 34.05
C ARG A 125 -16.75 28.88 32.88
N LYS A 126 -17.93 28.97 32.25
CA LYS A 126 -18.31 28.16 31.09
C LYS A 126 -17.44 28.48 29.87
N VAL A 127 -17.20 29.76 29.59
CA VAL A 127 -16.31 30.22 28.51
C VAL A 127 -14.89 29.75 28.75
N LYS A 128 -14.36 29.88 29.98
CA LYS A 128 -13.00 29.40 30.34
C LYS A 128 -12.84 27.90 30.10
N ARG A 129 -13.81 27.09 30.54
CA ARG A 129 -13.81 25.63 30.31
C ARG A 129 -13.87 25.28 28.83
N LYS A 130 -14.76 25.94 28.06
CA LYS A 130 -14.87 25.70 26.60
C LYS A 130 -13.59 26.11 25.87
N ARG A 131 -12.95 27.22 26.24
CA ARG A 131 -11.66 27.65 25.68
C ARG A 131 -10.60 26.57 25.86
N GLN A 132 -10.43 26.05 27.08
CA GLN A 132 -9.48 24.99 27.38
C GLN A 132 -9.77 23.71 26.57
N ASN A 133 -11.03 23.31 26.48
CA ASN A 133 -11.45 22.13 25.72
C ASN A 133 -11.25 22.26 24.21
N THR A 134 -11.47 23.46 23.66
CA THR A 134 -11.20 23.78 22.25
C THR A 134 -9.70 23.77 21.97
N GLU A 135 -8.89 24.35 22.85
CA GLU A 135 -7.43 24.37 22.70
C GLU A 135 -6.81 22.98 22.78
N MET A 136 -7.26 22.13 23.72
CA MET A 136 -6.85 20.73 23.77
C MET A 136 -7.20 19.98 22.47
N MET A 137 -8.38 20.26 21.90
CA MET A 137 -8.79 19.63 20.64
C MET A 137 -7.94 20.12 19.46
N ARG A 138 -7.61 21.42 19.41
CA ARG A 138 -6.69 22.00 18.41
C ARG A 138 -5.35 21.29 18.43
N LYS A 139 -4.75 21.11 19.62
CA LYS A 139 -3.49 20.37 19.79
C LYS A 139 -3.60 18.93 19.30
N ARG A 140 -4.70 18.24 19.62
CA ARG A 140 -4.95 16.87 19.13
C ARG A 140 -5.04 16.79 17.60
N VAL A 141 -5.73 17.74 16.96
CA VAL A 141 -5.82 17.84 15.49
C VAL A 141 -4.44 18.04 14.89
N ASN A 142 -3.65 19.00 15.42
CA ASN A 142 -2.30 19.28 14.93
C ASN A 142 -1.37 18.07 15.05
N ASN A 143 -1.34 17.43 16.22
CA ASN A 143 -0.54 16.23 16.43
C ASN A 143 -0.94 15.11 15.45
N LYS A 144 -2.23 14.97 15.13
CA LYS A 144 -2.69 13.96 14.19
C LYS A 144 -2.33 14.31 12.74
N LEU A 145 -2.41 15.59 12.38
CA LEU A 145 -1.97 16.09 11.09
C LEU A 145 -0.47 15.82 10.88
N GLU A 146 0.37 16.08 11.88
CA GLU A 146 1.80 15.77 11.81
C GLU A 146 2.07 14.27 11.60
N GLN A 147 1.35 13.40 12.30
CA GLN A 147 1.46 11.95 12.11
C GLN A 147 1.12 11.54 10.67
N VAL A 148 0.05 12.10 10.09
CA VAL A 148 -0.32 11.87 8.69
C VAL A 148 0.79 12.37 7.76
N ASN A 149 1.31 13.58 7.96
CA ASN A 149 2.38 14.15 7.14
C ASN A 149 3.66 13.29 7.19
N ARG A 150 4.04 12.76 8.37
CA ARG A 150 5.17 11.83 8.51
C ARG A 150 4.96 10.55 7.70
N LEU A 151 3.74 9.99 7.71
CA LEU A 151 3.41 8.80 6.92
C LEU A 151 3.45 9.09 5.42
N VAL A 152 2.92 10.23 4.98
CA VAL A 152 2.98 10.67 3.58
C VAL A 152 4.44 10.84 3.13
N LYS A 153 5.29 11.48 3.93
CA LYS A 153 6.72 11.61 3.64
C LYS A 153 7.38 10.23 3.54
N LYS A 154 7.09 9.32 4.48
CA LYS A 154 7.59 7.94 4.45
C LYS A 154 7.15 7.17 3.20
N GLN A 155 5.91 7.35 2.77
CA GLN A 155 5.40 6.75 1.54
C GLN A 155 6.13 7.29 0.32
N LYS A 156 6.28 8.62 0.21
CA LYS A 156 7.02 9.26 -0.88
C LYS A 156 8.45 8.70 -0.97
N ASN A 157 9.18 8.69 0.14
CA ASN A 157 10.54 8.14 0.18
C ASN A 157 10.59 6.65 -0.22
N THR A 158 9.58 5.85 0.16
CA THR A 158 9.53 4.42 -0.22
C THR A 158 9.23 4.25 -1.71
N ILE A 159 8.41 5.13 -2.30
CA ILE A 159 8.16 5.15 -3.76
C ILE A 159 9.42 5.58 -4.50
N ASP A 160 10.14 6.59 -4.02
CA ASP A 160 11.38 7.05 -4.64
C ASP A 160 12.46 5.97 -4.58
N GLU A 161 12.56 5.24 -3.45
CA GLU A 161 13.43 4.05 -3.31
C GLU A 161 13.04 2.94 -4.29
N TYR A 162 11.73 2.66 -4.46
CA TYR A 162 11.24 1.68 -5.42
C TYR A 162 11.65 2.07 -6.84
N LYS A 163 11.35 3.30 -7.26
CA LYS A 163 11.70 3.81 -8.59
C LYS A 163 13.20 3.70 -8.83
N LYS A 164 14.03 4.23 -7.94
CA LYS A 164 15.50 4.19 -8.07
C LYS A 164 16.06 2.77 -8.24
N ARG A 165 15.42 1.77 -7.64
CA ARG A 165 15.92 0.38 -7.67
C ARG A 165 15.35 -0.47 -8.80
N PHE A 166 14.12 -0.21 -9.23
CA PHE A 166 13.35 -1.13 -10.08
C PHE A 166 12.69 -0.48 -11.31
N SER A 167 12.99 0.79 -11.64
CA SER A 167 12.41 1.45 -12.82
C SER A 167 13.00 0.98 -14.16
N GLU A 168 14.20 0.43 -14.16
CA GLU A 168 14.87 -0.04 -15.37
C GLU A 168 14.49 -1.48 -15.68
N ALA A 169 13.99 -1.70 -16.90
CA ALA A 169 13.84 -3.04 -17.46
C ALA A 169 15.23 -3.64 -17.68
N ARG A 170 15.44 -4.86 -17.19
CA ARG A 170 16.70 -5.59 -17.37
C ARG A 170 16.38 -6.93 -18.00
N LYS A 171 17.09 -7.26 -19.08
CA LYS A 171 17.15 -8.61 -19.64
C LYS A 171 18.12 -9.45 -18.81
N PHE A 172 17.71 -10.65 -18.41
CA PHE A 172 18.53 -11.61 -17.69
C PHE A 172 17.92 -13.01 -17.87
N ASN A 173 18.71 -14.06 -17.61
CA ASN A 173 18.26 -15.44 -17.72
C ASN A 173 17.46 -15.83 -16.47
N GLN A 174 16.18 -16.17 -16.64
CA GLN A 174 15.34 -16.66 -15.53
C GLN A 174 15.66 -18.11 -15.17
N GLY A 175 16.04 -18.91 -16.17
CA GLY A 175 16.55 -20.27 -16.05
C GLY A 175 17.74 -20.49 -16.98
N GLN A 176 18.37 -21.65 -16.86
CA GLN A 176 19.38 -22.12 -17.80
C GLN A 176 19.55 -23.63 -17.73
N PHE A 177 19.34 -24.30 -18.85
CA PHE A 177 19.83 -25.64 -19.11
C PHE A 177 21.34 -25.62 -19.40
N ILE A 178 22.08 -26.53 -18.75
CA ILE A 178 23.52 -26.68 -18.87
C ILE A 178 23.80 -28.14 -19.18
N ALA A 179 24.45 -28.39 -20.31
CA ALA A 179 24.99 -29.68 -20.68
C ALA A 179 26.53 -29.62 -20.64
N LYS A 180 27.13 -30.30 -19.67
CA LYS A 180 28.58 -30.55 -19.60
C LYS A 180 28.83 -32.06 -19.71
N LYS A 181 30.07 -32.44 -20.01
CA LYS A 181 30.46 -33.83 -20.36
C LYS A 181 29.82 -34.92 -19.48
N ASP A 182 29.63 -34.66 -18.18
CA ASP A 182 29.05 -35.62 -17.23
C ASP A 182 27.92 -35.02 -16.35
N GLU A 183 27.37 -33.85 -16.69
CA GLU A 183 26.33 -33.17 -15.88
C GLU A 183 25.32 -32.48 -16.80
N LEU A 184 24.07 -32.95 -16.78
CA LEU A 184 22.92 -32.24 -17.35
C LEU A 184 22.14 -31.61 -16.20
N ARG A 185 21.91 -30.31 -16.26
CA ARG A 185 21.17 -29.62 -15.19
C ARG A 185 20.35 -28.44 -15.70
N ILE A 186 19.26 -28.18 -15.02
CA ILE A 186 18.43 -26.99 -15.15
C ILE A 186 18.60 -26.16 -13.88
N ASN A 187 19.17 -24.96 -14.03
CA ASN A 187 19.20 -23.98 -12.96
C ASN A 187 18.04 -23.00 -13.13
N ILE A 188 17.22 -22.81 -12.10
CA ILE A 188 16.19 -21.77 -12.03
C ILE A 188 16.69 -20.64 -11.14
N TYR A 189 16.90 -19.46 -11.70
CA TYR A 189 17.46 -18.30 -11.01
C TYR A 189 16.40 -17.32 -10.49
N GLN A 190 15.23 -17.25 -11.12
CA GLN A 190 14.18 -16.31 -10.74
C GLN A 190 12.78 -16.78 -11.15
N TYR A 191 11.82 -16.55 -10.26
CA TYR A 191 10.37 -16.62 -10.52
C TYR A 191 9.60 -15.80 -9.47
N ARG A 192 8.45 -15.24 -9.84
CA ARG A 192 7.58 -14.43 -8.96
C ARG A 192 6.43 -15.23 -8.38
N ASN A 193 6.01 -16.30 -9.06
CA ASN A 193 4.89 -17.16 -8.69
C ASN A 193 5.02 -18.56 -9.31
N ARG A 194 4.10 -19.48 -8.98
CA ARG A 194 4.11 -20.87 -9.49
C ARG A 194 3.92 -20.97 -11.00
N ALA A 195 3.11 -20.11 -11.60
CA ALA A 195 2.85 -20.11 -13.04
C ALA A 195 4.14 -19.75 -13.82
N GLU A 196 4.85 -18.71 -13.39
CA GLU A 196 6.14 -18.33 -13.97
C GLU A 196 7.21 -19.41 -13.75
N LEU A 197 7.27 -20.03 -12.56
CA LEU A 197 8.16 -21.17 -12.32
C LEU A 197 7.89 -22.32 -13.30
N LYS A 198 6.61 -22.66 -13.54
CA LYS A 198 6.21 -23.67 -14.52
C LYS A 198 6.68 -23.29 -15.92
N THR A 199 6.49 -22.04 -16.35
CA THR A 199 6.91 -21.56 -17.67
C THR A 199 8.42 -21.69 -17.86
N VAL A 200 9.21 -21.20 -16.90
CA VAL A 200 10.68 -21.29 -17.00
C VAL A 200 11.14 -22.75 -17.00
N LEU A 201 10.60 -23.59 -16.11
CA LEU A 201 10.93 -25.02 -16.10
C LEU A 201 10.58 -25.70 -17.43
N ALA A 202 9.41 -25.38 -18.02
CA ALA A 202 9.00 -25.95 -19.29
C ALA A 202 9.91 -25.51 -20.44
N HIS A 203 10.35 -24.25 -20.46
CA HIS A 203 11.30 -23.73 -21.43
C HIS A 203 12.67 -24.44 -21.32
N GLU A 204 13.24 -24.53 -20.11
CA GLU A 204 14.52 -25.20 -19.90
C GLU A 204 14.45 -26.71 -20.17
N ALA A 205 13.30 -27.33 -19.89
CA ALA A 205 13.05 -28.72 -20.28
C ALA A 205 13.03 -28.90 -21.81
N GLY A 206 12.53 -27.92 -22.56
CA GLY A 206 12.63 -27.91 -24.02
C GLY A 206 14.08 -27.92 -24.50
N HIS A 207 14.95 -27.10 -23.89
CA HIS A 207 16.39 -27.14 -24.16
C HIS A 207 17.02 -28.49 -23.79
N ALA A 208 16.58 -29.10 -22.68
CA ALA A 208 17.04 -30.44 -22.28
C ALA A 208 16.65 -31.53 -23.30
N MET A 209 15.55 -31.35 -24.02
CA MET A 209 15.13 -32.20 -25.15
C MET A 209 15.78 -31.80 -26.49
N GLY A 210 16.73 -30.86 -26.49
CA GLY A 210 17.46 -30.43 -27.69
C GLY A 210 16.78 -29.34 -28.52
N ILE A 211 15.65 -28.79 -28.05
CA ILE A 211 14.93 -27.74 -28.77
C ILE A 211 15.69 -26.41 -28.62
N ARG A 212 15.96 -25.73 -29.72
CA ARG A 212 16.54 -24.37 -29.73
C ARG A 212 15.45 -23.31 -29.70
N HIS A 213 15.84 -22.05 -29.49
CA HIS A 213 14.89 -20.96 -29.54
C HIS A 213 14.18 -20.84 -30.89
N VAL A 214 12.91 -20.40 -30.85
CA VAL A 214 12.08 -20.08 -32.02
C VAL A 214 11.69 -18.60 -32.02
N ASP A 215 11.51 -18.03 -33.21
CA ASP A 215 11.28 -16.58 -33.36
C ASP A 215 9.90 -16.11 -32.90
N ASN A 216 8.92 -17.01 -32.81
CA ASN A 216 7.56 -16.67 -32.41
C ASN A 216 7.54 -16.18 -30.95
N PRO A 217 7.18 -14.91 -30.68
CA PRO A 217 7.25 -14.33 -29.34
C PRO A 217 6.28 -14.98 -28.34
N LYS A 218 5.24 -15.66 -28.82
CA LYS A 218 4.26 -16.38 -27.98
C LYS A 218 4.63 -17.85 -27.77
N ALA A 219 5.65 -18.35 -28.47
CA ALA A 219 6.12 -19.71 -28.28
C ALA A 219 6.78 -19.86 -26.91
N LEU A 220 6.63 -21.04 -26.31
CA LEU A 220 7.32 -21.35 -25.06
C LEU A 220 8.83 -21.26 -25.27
N MET A 221 9.34 -21.71 -26.41
CA MET A 221 10.77 -21.71 -26.75
C MET A 221 11.25 -20.37 -27.34
N ASN A 222 10.54 -19.25 -27.16
CA ASN A 222 11.09 -17.95 -27.52
C ASN A 222 12.26 -17.56 -26.61
N ASP A 223 13.24 -16.81 -27.12
CA ASP A 223 14.38 -16.33 -26.32
C ASP A 223 13.96 -15.30 -25.24
N MET A 224 12.75 -14.75 -25.34
CA MET A 224 12.15 -13.84 -24.39
C MET A 224 10.84 -14.41 -23.81
N LEU A 225 10.83 -14.69 -22.51
CA LEU A 225 9.63 -15.09 -21.77
C LEU A 225 8.82 -13.85 -21.33
N ASP A 226 8.16 -13.18 -22.27
CA ASP A 226 7.37 -11.96 -22.03
C ASP A 226 5.92 -12.04 -22.57
N GLU A 227 5.70 -12.60 -23.77
CA GLU A 227 4.38 -12.62 -24.41
C GLU A 227 3.57 -13.92 -24.19
N GLN A 228 4.09 -14.89 -23.43
CA GLN A 228 3.39 -16.14 -23.15
C GLN A 228 2.29 -15.94 -22.09
N ASP A 229 1.13 -16.56 -22.29
CA ASP A 229 0.10 -16.65 -21.25
C ASP A 229 0.52 -17.67 -20.19
N ILE A 230 1.26 -17.23 -19.19
CA ILE A 230 1.78 -18.12 -18.14
C ILE A 230 0.67 -18.80 -17.30
N PHE A 231 -0.52 -18.21 -17.23
CA PHE A 231 -1.64 -18.75 -16.46
C PHE A 231 -2.41 -19.82 -17.23
N ASN A 232 -2.41 -19.74 -18.56
CA ASN A 232 -2.97 -20.73 -19.47
C ASN A 232 -1.92 -21.18 -20.49
N LEU A 233 -0.76 -21.62 -19.99
CA LEU A 233 0.40 -21.97 -20.80
C LEU A 233 0.08 -23.09 -21.79
N LYS A 234 0.36 -22.85 -23.07
CA LYS A 234 0.16 -23.79 -24.17
C LYS A 234 1.35 -23.74 -25.12
N LEU A 235 1.68 -24.88 -25.72
CA LEU A 235 2.66 -24.96 -26.79
C LEU A 235 2.06 -24.36 -28.06
N THR A 236 2.86 -23.57 -28.77
CA THR A 236 2.54 -23.09 -30.11
C THR A 236 2.89 -24.15 -31.15
N GLN A 237 2.41 -23.96 -32.39
CA GLN A 237 2.79 -24.85 -33.49
C GLN A 237 4.31 -24.86 -33.74
N ASP A 238 4.99 -23.75 -33.46
CA ASP A 238 6.44 -23.65 -33.60
C ASP A 238 7.16 -24.50 -32.54
N ASP A 239 6.68 -24.50 -31.29
CA ASP A 239 7.21 -25.36 -30.22
C ASP A 239 7.06 -26.85 -30.60
N VAL A 240 5.87 -27.24 -31.06
CA VAL A 240 5.55 -28.63 -31.45
C VAL A 240 6.41 -29.07 -32.65
N SER A 241 6.53 -28.20 -33.66
CA SER A 241 7.33 -28.50 -34.86
C SER A 241 8.82 -28.58 -34.54
N ALA A 242 9.30 -27.80 -33.58
CA ALA A 242 10.69 -27.83 -33.15
C ALA A 242 11.02 -29.11 -32.35
N LEU A 243 10.09 -29.59 -31.50
CA LEU A 243 10.23 -30.88 -30.81
C LEU A 243 10.20 -32.05 -31.80
N ALA A 244 9.25 -32.07 -32.75
CA ALA A 244 9.14 -33.14 -33.75
C ALA A 244 10.47 -33.35 -34.50
N LYS A 245 11.13 -32.25 -34.89
CA LYS A 245 12.45 -32.29 -35.57
C LYS A 245 13.57 -32.92 -34.75
N GLN A 246 13.48 -32.91 -33.41
CA GLN A 246 14.47 -33.56 -32.54
C GLN A 246 14.16 -35.05 -32.37
N CYS A 247 12.89 -35.47 -32.47
CA CYS A 247 12.50 -36.87 -32.34
C CYS A 247 12.70 -37.68 -33.63
N ASP A 248 12.81 -37.03 -34.78
CA ASP A 248 13.04 -37.65 -36.09
C ASP A 248 14.54 -37.80 -36.45
N GLN A 249 15.45 -37.41 -35.55
CA GLN A 249 16.91 -37.51 -35.69
C GLN A 249 17.47 -38.67 -34.87
#